data_AF-A0A9E5NRI1-F1
#
_entry.id   AF-A0A9E5NRI1-F1
#
_cell.length_a   1.000
_cell.length_b   1.000
_cell.length_c   1.000
_cell.angle_alpha   90.00
_cell.angle_beta   90.00
_cell.angle_gamma   90.00
#
_symmetry.space_group_name_H-M   'P 1'
#
loop_
_entity.id
_entity.type
_entity.pdbx_description
1 polymer ?
#
loop_
_entity_poly.entity_id
_entity_poly.type
_entity_poly.pdbx_seq_one_letter_code
_entity_poly.pdbx_strand_id
1 'polypeptide(L)'
;AGNPPLLSLIIHVFFGCWGQNEFVARLPSALFGSLSILLAYKVGETLWTREVGMTGAFLLAVNAYHVQYSQEARHYALMVFLALLSLIFLLKALRGNSTGLWIGFVICTALGLYNHYFAFLFL
;
A
#
# COMPACT_ATOMS: atom_id res chain seq x y z
N ALA A 1 18.87 10.69 9.49
CA ALA A 1 19.31 10.33 8.13
C ALA A 1 18.97 8.87 7.91
N GLY A 2 18.13 8.54 6.93
CA GLY A 2 17.59 7.18 6.72
C GLY A 2 16.07 7.09 6.59
N ASN A 3 15.36 8.21 6.35
CA ASN A 3 13.93 8.15 6.07
C ASN A 3 13.73 7.70 4.62
N PRO A 4 12.84 6.73 4.38
CA PRO A 4 12.58 6.29 3.03
C PRO A 4 12.01 7.42 2.17
N PRO A 5 12.59 7.61 0.98
CA PRO A 5 12.36 8.79 0.15
C PRO A 5 10.93 8.90 -0.39
N LEU A 6 10.25 7.78 -0.62
CA LEU A 6 8.97 7.79 -1.34
C LEU A 6 7.85 8.49 -0.56
N LEU A 7 7.61 8.10 0.70
CA LEU A 7 6.58 8.76 1.50
C LEU A 7 6.90 10.24 1.71
N SER A 8 8.17 10.57 1.94
CA SER A 8 8.62 11.96 2.15
C SER A 8 8.32 12.83 0.92
N LEU A 9 8.53 12.30 -0.29
CA LEU A 9 8.16 12.97 -1.54
C LEU A 9 6.65 13.17 -1.66
N ILE A 10 5.84 12.15 -1.31
CA ILE A 10 4.38 12.26 -1.35
C ILE A 10 3.89 13.31 -0.35
N ILE A 11 4.43 13.33 0.87
CA ILE A 11 4.11 14.35 1.88
C ILE A 11 4.47 15.75 1.37
N HIS A 12 5.61 15.90 0.68
CA HIS A 12 6.01 17.19 0.11
C HIS A 12 5.00 17.71 -0.93
N VAL A 13 4.47 16.83 -1.78
CA VAL A 13 3.38 17.18 -2.71
C VAL A 13 2.13 17.62 -1.96
N PHE A 14 1.73 16.88 -0.92
CA PHE A 14 0.57 17.22 -0.08
C PHE A 14 0.73 18.57 0.61
N PHE A 15 1.93 18.88 1.11
CA PHE A 15 2.23 20.20 1.67
C PHE A 15 2.12 21.32 0.65
N GLY A 16 2.51 21.09 -0.62
CA GLY A 16 2.32 22.06 -1.69
C GLY A 16 0.85 22.37 -1.97
N CYS A 17 -0.05 21.39 -1.79
CA CYS A 17 -1.48 21.55 -2.05
C CYS A 17 -2.28 22.10 -0.86
N TRP A 18 -1.95 21.70 0.38
CA TRP A 18 -2.77 21.97 1.58
C TRP A 18 -2.01 22.67 2.71
N GLY A 19 -0.76 23.06 2.49
CA GLY A 19 0.08 23.72 3.48
C GLY A 19 0.76 22.76 4.46
N GLN A 20 1.73 23.29 5.20
CA GLN A 20 2.54 22.51 6.14
C GLN A 20 1.90 22.48 7.53
N ASN A 21 1.38 21.32 7.92
CA ASN A 21 0.91 21.04 9.28
C ASN A 21 0.92 19.54 9.55
N GLU A 22 0.76 19.14 10.82
CA GLU A 22 0.80 17.73 11.22
C GLU A 22 -0.30 16.88 10.58
N PHE A 23 -1.49 17.45 10.36
CA PHE A 23 -2.60 16.74 9.75
C PHE A 23 -2.28 16.36 8.30
N VAL A 24 -1.81 17.32 7.50
CA VAL A 24 -1.43 17.11 6.10
C VAL A 24 -0.25 16.14 5.99
N ALA A 25 0.67 16.13 6.97
CA ALA A 25 1.77 15.17 7.00
C ALA A 25 1.30 13.71 7.19
N ARG A 26 0.22 13.50 7.97
CA ARG A 26 -0.34 12.18 8.28
C ARG A 26 -1.37 11.72 7.23
N LEU A 27 -1.96 12.65 6.50
CA LEU A 27 -3.01 12.38 5.53
C LEU A 27 -2.62 11.33 4.47
N PRO A 28 -1.42 11.35 3.85
CA PRO A 28 -1.00 10.29 2.93
C PRO A 28 -1.04 8.90 3.55
N SER A 29 -0.49 8.74 4.76
CA SER A 29 -0.50 7.45 5.47
C SER A 29 -1.91 6.98 5.78
N ALA A 30 -2.80 7.89 6.20
CA ALA A 30 -4.20 7.56 6.48
C ALA A 30 -4.94 7.11 5.22
N LEU A 31 -4.69 7.77 4.09
CA LEU A 31 -5.25 7.41 2.80
C LEU A 31 -4.75 6.03 2.33
N PHE A 32 -3.44 5.80 2.30
CA PHE A 32 -2.89 4.52 1.85
C PHE A 32 -3.26 3.35 2.78
N GLY A 33 -3.28 3.59 4.09
CA GLY A 33 -3.76 2.61 5.06
C GLY A 33 -5.23 2.25 4.81
N SER A 34 -6.09 3.25 4.64
CA SER A 34 -7.52 3.01 4.36
C SER A 34 -7.73 2.27 3.02
N LEU A 35 -7.01 2.66 1.96
CA LEU A 35 -7.08 1.99 0.66
C LEU A 35 -6.54 0.55 0.73
N SER A 36 -5.58 0.25 1.61
CA SER A 36 -5.07 -1.10 1.82
C SER A 36 -6.15 -2.08 2.27
N ILE A 37 -7.18 -1.63 3.00
CA ILE A 37 -8.33 -2.46 3.39
C ILE A 37 -9.10 -2.93 2.14
N LEU A 38 -9.33 -2.03 1.18
CA LEU A 38 -9.98 -2.37 -0.08
C LEU A 38 -9.14 -3.33 -0.92
N LEU A 39 -7.82 -3.14 -0.94
CA LEU A 39 -6.92 -4.05 -1.65
C LEU A 39 -6.85 -5.43 -0.99
N ALA A 40 -6.87 -5.50 0.35
CA ALA A 40 -6.91 -6.77 1.08
C ALA A 40 -8.18 -7.57 0.74
N TYR A 41 -9.34 -6.88 0.66
CA TYR A 41 -10.57 -7.50 0.13
C TYR A 41 -10.35 -8.08 -1.27
N LYS A 42 -9.77 -7.29 -2.18
CA LYS A 42 -9.53 -7.71 -3.57
C LYS A 42 -8.55 -8.87 -3.69
N VAL A 43 -7.52 -8.93 -2.85
CA VAL A 43 -6.59 -10.07 -2.82
C VAL A 43 -7.34 -11.34 -2.41
N GLY A 44 -8.08 -11.30 -1.29
CA GLY A 44 -8.82 -12.48 -0.81
C GLY A 44 -9.91 -12.94 -1.80
N GLU A 45 -10.64 -12.00 -2.39
CA GLU A 45 -11.64 -12.27 -3.46
C GLU A 45 -10.99 -12.87 -4.70
N THR A 46 -9.80 -12.41 -5.09
CA THR A 46 -9.11 -12.91 -6.30
C THR A 46 -8.55 -14.32 -6.09
N LEU A 47 -8.03 -14.60 -4.90
CA LEU A 47 -7.39 -15.88 -4.58
C LEU A 47 -8.39 -16.99 -4.26
N TRP A 48 -9.47 -16.66 -3.54
CA TRP A 48 -10.45 -17.63 -3.06
C TRP A 48 -11.87 -17.16 -3.36
N THR A 49 -12.58 -16.60 -2.38
CA THR A 49 -13.99 -16.20 -2.48
C THR A 49 -14.22 -14.82 -1.91
N ARG A 50 -15.42 -14.28 -2.15
CA ARG A 50 -15.84 -12.97 -1.65
C ARG A 50 -15.83 -12.90 -0.12
N GLU A 51 -16.25 -13.97 0.55
CA GLU A 51 -16.28 -14.10 2.01
C GLU A 51 -14.87 -14.07 2.60
N VAL A 52 -13.90 -14.72 1.94
CA VAL A 52 -12.48 -14.66 2.33
C VAL A 52 -11.95 -13.24 2.18
N GLY A 53 -12.28 -12.55 1.08
CA GLY A 53 -11.97 -11.13 0.89
C GLY A 53 -12.53 -10.24 2.00
N MET A 54 -13.82 -10.40 2.35
CA MET A 54 -14.45 -9.63 3.43
C MET A 54 -13.78 -9.88 4.77
N THR A 55 -13.47 -11.15 5.07
CA THR A 55 -12.79 -11.53 6.32
C THR A 55 -11.39 -10.91 6.39
N GLY A 56 -10.61 -10.98 5.29
CA GLY A 56 -9.27 -10.38 5.22
C GLY A 56 -9.29 -8.85 5.39
N ALA A 57 -10.23 -8.17 4.74
CA ALA A 57 -10.41 -6.73 4.91
C ALA A 57 -10.84 -6.35 6.32
N PHE A 58 -11.76 -7.11 6.93
CA PHE A 58 -12.18 -6.90 8.31
C PHE A 58 -11.00 -7.06 9.27
N LEU A 59 -10.23 -8.16 9.16
CA LEU A 59 -9.05 -8.40 9.99
C LEU A 59 -8.02 -7.28 9.88
N LEU A 60 -7.77 -6.77 8.66
CA LEU A 60 -6.85 -5.64 8.47
C LEU A 60 -7.40 -4.33 9.04
N ALA A 61 -8.71 -4.09 8.89
CA ALA A 61 -9.37 -2.88 9.39
C ALA A 61 -9.35 -2.77 10.92
N VAL A 62 -9.46 -3.89 11.63
CA VAL A 62 -9.43 -3.92 13.11
C VAL A 62 -8.03 -4.16 13.68
N ASN A 63 -7.03 -4.37 12.83
CA ASN A 63 -5.66 -4.59 13.29
C ASN A 63 -5.08 -3.30 13.92
N ALA A 64 -4.80 -3.34 15.22
CA ALA A 64 -4.31 -2.17 15.97
C ALA A 64 -3.01 -1.58 15.39
N TYR A 65 -2.07 -2.41 14.94
CA TYR A 65 -0.84 -1.93 14.33
C TYR A 65 -1.09 -1.24 12.99
N HIS A 66 -1.94 -1.80 12.15
CA HIS A 66 -2.29 -1.19 10.87
C HIS A 66 -3.00 0.16 11.07
N VAL A 67 -3.93 0.24 12.03
CA VAL A 67 -4.61 1.50 12.40
C VAL A 67 -3.62 2.53 12.93
N GLN A 68 -2.74 2.15 13.85
CA GLN A 68 -1.71 3.03 14.40
C GLN A 68 -0.78 3.56 13.30
N TYR A 69 -0.25 2.68 12.45
CA TYR A 69 0.64 3.08 11.36
C TYR A 69 -0.04 3.91 10.27
N SER A 70 -1.36 3.78 10.10
CA SER A 70 -2.14 4.63 9.21
C SER A 70 -2.23 6.07 9.73
N GLN A 71 -2.09 6.29 11.04
CA GLN A 71 -2.17 7.62 11.66
C GLN A 71 -0.79 8.27 11.83
N GLU A 72 0.27 7.49 11.78
CA GLU A 72 1.64 7.99 11.83
C GLU A 72 2.11 8.40 10.43
N ALA A 73 2.82 9.52 10.31
CA ALA A 73 3.49 9.95 9.07
C ALA A 73 4.74 9.07 8.77
N ARG A 74 4.52 7.76 8.69
CA ARG A 74 5.52 6.70 8.49
C ARG A 74 5.17 5.83 7.30
N HIS A 75 6.20 5.21 6.75
CA HIS A 75 6.19 4.50 5.47
C HIS A 75 5.44 3.16 5.49
N TYR A 76 5.05 2.65 6.66
CA TYR A 76 4.41 1.34 6.80
C TYR A 76 3.07 1.23 6.08
N ALA A 77 2.20 2.24 6.20
CA ALA A 77 0.90 2.24 5.52
C ALA A 77 1.05 2.21 3.99
N LEU A 78 2.01 2.98 3.46
CA LEU A 78 2.36 2.97 2.04
C LEU A 78 2.99 1.63 1.60
N MET A 79 3.79 1.00 2.47
CA MET A 79 4.40 -0.31 2.19
C MET A 79 3.32 -1.40 2.04
N VAL A 80 2.37 -1.46 2.97
CA VAL A 80 1.24 -2.42 2.91
C VAL A 80 0.41 -2.19 1.65
N PHE A 81 0.11 -0.94 1.33
CA PHE A 81 -0.61 -0.58 0.11
C PHE A 81 0.10 -1.07 -1.16
N LEU A 82 1.39 -0.75 -1.32
CA LEU A 82 2.17 -1.15 -2.49
C LEU A 82 2.34 -2.66 -2.59
N ALA A 83 2.49 -3.37 -1.47
CA ALA A 83 2.59 -4.82 -1.45
C ALA A 83 1.29 -5.49 -1.93
N LEU A 84 0.13 -5.07 -1.40
CA LEU A 84 -1.17 -5.60 -1.83
C LEU A 84 -1.46 -5.26 -3.29
N LEU A 85 -1.12 -4.04 -3.74
CA LEU A 85 -1.31 -3.63 -5.12
C LEU A 85 -0.43 -4.43 -6.08
N SER A 86 0.85 -4.63 -5.71
CA SER A 86 1.79 -5.49 -6.45
C SER A 86 1.24 -6.92 -6.59
N LEU A 87 0.74 -7.51 -5.49
CA LEU A 87 0.16 -8.84 -5.50
C LEU A 87 -1.07 -8.92 -6.43
N ILE A 88 -1.94 -7.91 -6.44
CA ILE A 88 -3.09 -7.88 -7.37
C ILE A 88 -2.62 -7.85 -8.82
N PHE A 89 -1.62 -7.04 -9.15
CA PHE A 89 -1.07 -7.00 -10.51
C PHE A 89 -0.45 -8.33 -10.90
N LEU A 90 0.33 -8.95 -10.01
CA LEU A 90 0.92 -10.26 -10.22
C LEU A 90 -0.14 -11.33 -10.48
N LEU A 91 -1.16 -11.43 -9.61
CA LEU A 91 -2.22 -12.43 -9.75
C LEU A 91 -2.99 -12.27 -11.06
N LYS A 92 -3.23 -11.03 -11.50
CA LYS A 92 -3.87 -10.77 -12.80
C LYS A 92 -2.94 -11.07 -13.97
N ALA A 93 -1.65 -10.74 -13.87
CA ALA A 93 -0.63 -11.00 -14.89
C ALA A 93 -0.36 -12.50 -15.09
N LEU A 94 -0.48 -13.31 -14.04
CA LEU A 94 -0.38 -14.77 -14.12
C LEU A 94 -1.59 -15.41 -14.81
N ARG A 95 -2.76 -14.77 -14.76
CA ARG A 95 -4.00 -15.28 -15.37
C ARG A 95 -4.24 -14.83 -16.81
N GLY A 96 -3.49 -13.85 -17.30
CA GLY A 96 -3.67 -13.31 -18.64
C GLY A 96 -2.41 -12.71 -19.23
N ASN A 97 -2.32 -12.64 -20.56
CA ASN A 97 -1.07 -12.28 -21.24
C ASN A 97 -0.94 -10.76 -21.48
N SER A 98 -1.12 -9.94 -20.44
CA SER A 98 -1.05 -8.47 -20.54
C SER A 98 0.27 -7.93 -20.01
N THR A 99 1.10 -7.40 -20.90
CA THR A 99 2.36 -6.70 -20.56
C THR A 99 2.12 -5.53 -19.61
N GLY A 100 0.97 -4.85 -19.72
CA GLY A 100 0.61 -3.75 -18.83
C GLY A 100 0.48 -4.17 -17.37
N LEU A 101 0.00 -5.39 -17.10
CA LEU A 101 -0.11 -5.93 -15.74
C LEU A 101 1.26 -6.27 -15.16
N TRP A 102 2.17 -6.81 -15.97
CA TRP A 102 3.56 -7.05 -15.59
C TRP A 102 4.30 -5.74 -15.28
N ILE A 103 4.09 -4.69 -16.10
CA ILE A 103 4.64 -3.36 -15.83
C ILE A 103 4.09 -2.82 -14.50
N GLY A 104 2.78 -2.93 -14.26
CA GLY A 104 2.16 -2.52 -12.99
C GLY A 104 2.77 -3.23 -11.78
N PHE A 105 2.96 -4.56 -11.88
CA PHE A 105 3.63 -5.36 -10.86
C PHE A 105 5.05 -4.85 -10.59
N VAL A 106 5.88 -4.71 -11.62
CA VAL A 106 7.27 -4.25 -11.50
C VAL A 106 7.35 -2.86 -10.89
N ILE A 107 6.50 -1.93 -11.31
CA ILE A 107 6.48 -0.56 -10.77
C ILE A 107 6.10 -0.57 -9.28
N CYS A 108 5.03 -1.26 -8.90
CA CYS A 108 4.60 -1.31 -7.49
C CYS A 108 5.67 -1.94 -6.60
N THR A 109 6.29 -3.02 -7.08
CA THR A 109 7.40 -3.70 -6.42
C THR A 109 8.63 -2.79 -6.28
N ALA A 110 9.06 -2.12 -7.35
CA ALA A 110 10.20 -1.20 -7.32
C ALA A 110 9.96 -0.02 -6.37
N LEU A 111 8.74 0.55 -6.37
CA LEU A 111 8.35 1.60 -5.42
C LEU A 111 8.34 1.09 -3.98
N GLY A 112 7.90 -0.16 -3.74
CA GLY A 112 7.97 -0.81 -2.44
C GLY A 112 9.41 -0.94 -1.94
N LEU A 113 10.32 -1.42 -2.78
CA LEU A 113 11.77 -1.52 -2.50
C LEU A 113 12.42 -0.17 -2.22
N TYR A 114 12.01 0.86 -2.96
CA TYR A 114 12.46 2.23 -2.73
C TYR A 114 11.94 2.83 -1.40
N ASN A 115 10.77 2.36 -0.94
CA ASN A 115 10.16 2.79 0.31
C ASN A 115 10.67 2.05 1.55
N HIS A 116 11.25 0.86 1.42
CA HIS A 116 11.94 0.19 2.52
C HIS A 116 12.86 -0.89 1.98
N TYR A 117 14.13 -0.91 2.41
CA TYR A 117 15.10 -1.92 1.96
C TYR A 117 14.63 -3.36 2.22
N PHE A 118 13.77 -3.61 3.22
CA PHE A 118 13.20 -4.94 3.50
C PHE A 118 11.93 -5.28 2.70
N ALA A 119 11.44 -4.42 1.81
CA ALA A 119 10.24 -4.74 1.02
C ALA A 119 10.44 -5.96 0.09
N PHE A 120 11.69 -6.38 -0.16
CA PHE A 120 11.98 -7.60 -0.91
C PHE A 120 11.50 -8.88 -0.22
N LEU A 121 11.34 -8.87 1.12
CA LEU A 121 10.87 -10.05 1.87
C LEU A 121 9.37 -10.33 1.68
N PHE A 122 8.63 -9.39 1.11
CA PHE A 122 7.18 -9.51 0.87
C PHE A 122 6.83 -9.95 -0.57
N LEU A 123 7.85 -10.25 -1.39
CA LEU A 123 7.76 -10.76 -2.75
C LEU A 123 8.16 -12.24 -2.79
#